data_AF-U6DVA4-F1
#
_entry.id   AF-U6DVA4-F1
#
_cell.length_a   1.000
_cell.length_b   1.000
_cell.length_c   1.000
_cell.angle_alpha   90.00
_cell.angle_beta   90.00
_cell.angle_gamma   90.00
#
_symmetry.space_group_name_H-M   'P 1'
#
loop_
_entity.id
_entity.type
_entity.pdbx_description
1 polymer ?
#
loop_
_entity_poly.entity_id
_entity_poly.type
_entity_poly.pdbx_seq_one_letter_code
_entity_poly.pdbx_strand_id
1 'polypeptide(L)'
;QEHIHLLLPSRCFSNISKARDDSMCLKCDLQERLLSPSLLPGTADGSLRMDDPKGDFSTLYQMASQSSASRYKLRVIKALNSSGICESLIYGLPFILRPTSCWQLDWDELETNQQHFHALCHSLLKREWLLLAKGEPLSGGHSLRQPASTFYVIVPSRSPTLLVKAVATRELMLPSPFPLLPEDPPDDSLKIVESLLDSLELEPS
;
A
#
# COMPACT_ATOMS: atom_id res chain seq x y z
N GLN A 1 0.52 12.28 14.60
CA GLN A 1 1.99 12.17 14.62
C GLN A 1 2.40 11.74 13.22
N GLU A 2 3.39 12.41 12.65
CA GLU A 2 3.89 12.13 11.30
C GLU A 2 4.72 10.83 11.29
N HIS A 3 4.22 9.77 10.64
CA HIS A 3 4.84 8.44 10.68
C HIS A 3 5.53 8.07 9.37
N ILE A 4 4.99 8.51 8.23
CA ILE A 4 5.42 8.07 6.90
C ILE A 4 5.64 9.26 5.97
N HIS A 5 6.74 9.19 5.20
CA HIS A 5 7.05 10.10 4.10
C HIS A 5 6.84 9.37 2.77
N LEU A 6 5.89 9.85 1.97
CA LEU A 6 5.68 9.37 0.61
C LEU A 6 6.42 10.29 -0.36
N LEU A 7 7.48 9.77 -0.99
CA LEU A 7 8.36 10.50 -1.89
C LEU A 7 7.93 10.25 -3.34
N LEU A 8 7.49 11.30 -4.02
CA LEU A 8 7.13 11.27 -5.43
C LEU A 8 8.33 11.65 -6.30
N PRO A 9 8.54 10.98 -7.44
CA PRO A 9 9.66 11.31 -8.32
C PRO A 9 9.44 12.69 -8.94
N SER A 10 10.43 13.56 -8.82
CA SER A 10 10.46 14.81 -9.55
C SER A 10 11.06 14.61 -10.93
N ARG A 11 10.32 15.06 -11.95
CA ARG A 11 10.89 15.36 -13.26
C ARG A 11 10.95 16.88 -13.37
N CYS A 12 11.96 17.51 -12.76
CA CYS A 12 12.20 18.92 -13.04
C CYS A 12 12.76 19.04 -14.46
N PHE A 13 11.98 19.70 -15.32
CA PHE A 13 12.42 20.21 -16.61
C PHE A 13 13.33 21.43 -16.39
N SER A 14 14.59 21.21 -16.01
CA SER A 14 15.61 22.24 -16.14
C SER A 14 17.00 21.62 -15.97
N ASN A 15 17.73 21.55 -17.08
CA ASN A 15 19.18 21.43 -17.03
C ASN A 15 19.70 22.69 -16.34
N ILE A 16 20.09 22.63 -15.06
CA ILE A 16 21.21 23.36 -14.45
C ILE A 16 21.27 23.01 -12.94
N SER A 17 22.46 22.63 -12.51
CA SER A 17 22.97 22.47 -11.13
C SER A 17 22.70 21.13 -10.40
N LYS A 18 23.80 20.55 -9.92
CA LYS A 18 23.87 19.36 -9.08
C LYS A 18 23.39 19.68 -7.65
N ALA A 19 22.70 18.70 -7.06
CA ALA A 19 22.57 18.41 -5.62
C ALA A 19 21.52 19.19 -4.80
N ARG A 20 20.25 18.81 -4.93
CA ARG A 20 19.38 18.44 -3.80
C ARG A 20 18.19 17.61 -4.29
N ASP A 21 17.73 16.74 -3.41
CA ASP A 21 16.65 15.75 -3.60
C ASP A 21 15.30 16.49 -3.79
N ASP A 22 15.05 17.04 -4.99
CA ASP A 22 13.82 17.80 -5.31
C ASP A 22 12.58 16.90 -5.44
N SER A 23 12.52 15.76 -4.74
CA SER A 23 11.33 14.91 -4.73
C SER A 23 10.24 15.54 -3.89
N MET A 24 9.02 15.62 -4.42
CA MET A 24 7.86 16.07 -3.64
C MET A 24 7.58 15.05 -2.53
N CYS A 25 7.59 15.51 -1.27
CA CYS A 25 7.38 14.66 -0.10
C CYS A 25 6.01 14.95 0.52
N LEU A 26 5.16 13.93 0.59
CA LEU A 26 3.91 13.96 1.33
C LEU A 26 4.12 13.39 2.73
N LYS A 27 3.73 14.16 3.74
CA LYS A 27 3.81 13.80 5.15
C LYS A 27 2.50 13.17 5.59
N CYS A 28 2.58 11.93 6.05
CA CYS A 28 1.41 11.09 6.29
C CYS A 28 1.37 10.57 7.74
N ASP A 29 0.15 10.50 8.27
CA ASP A 29 -0.16 9.69 9.44
C ASP A 29 -0.58 8.29 8.98
N LEU A 30 -0.21 7.27 9.76
CA LEU A 30 -0.67 5.90 9.56
C LEU A 30 -1.97 5.68 10.35
N GLN A 31 -2.93 5.03 9.71
CA GLN A 31 -4.19 4.61 10.31
C GLN A 31 -4.43 3.12 10.05
N GLU A 32 -4.77 2.40 11.10
CA GLU A 32 -5.15 0.99 11.04
C GLU A 32 -6.67 0.84 11.01
N ARG A 33 -7.15 -0.27 10.43
CA ARG A 33 -8.54 -0.72 10.57
C ARG A 33 -8.53 -2.10 11.21
N LEU A 34 -8.77 -2.13 12.51
CA LEU A 34 -8.80 -3.36 13.29
C LEU A 34 -10.16 -4.04 13.13
N LEU A 35 -10.13 -5.35 12.93
CA LEU A 35 -11.33 -6.18 12.96
C LEU A 35 -11.68 -6.47 14.41
N SER A 36 -12.98 -6.47 14.75
CA SER A 36 -13.43 -6.92 16.05
C SER A 36 -13.26 -8.44 16.14
N PRO A 37 -12.38 -8.96 17.02
CA PRO A 37 -12.12 -10.40 17.08
C PRO A 37 -13.38 -11.21 17.40
N SER A 38 -14.30 -10.64 18.19
CA SER A 38 -15.57 -11.25 18.59
C SER A 38 -16.56 -11.49 17.44
N LEU A 39 -16.34 -10.86 16.29
CA LEU A 39 -17.23 -10.95 15.12
C LEU A 39 -16.61 -11.78 13.99
N LEU A 40 -15.41 -12.33 14.19
CA LEU A 40 -14.74 -13.14 13.18
C LEU A 40 -15.32 -14.55 13.17
N PRO A 41 -15.76 -15.08 12.00
CA PRO A 41 -16.18 -16.47 11.89
C PRO A 41 -15.04 -17.40 12.28
N GLY A 42 -15.29 -18.33 13.21
CA GLY A 42 -14.31 -19.36 13.59
C GLY A 42 -13.48 -19.08 14.85
N THR A 43 -13.71 -17.98 15.58
CA THR A 43 -13.25 -17.86 16.98
C THR A 43 -14.17 -18.65 17.90
N ALA A 44 -14.18 -19.99 17.73
CA ALA A 44 -14.82 -20.90 18.65
C ALA A 44 -13.96 -21.02 19.92
N ASP A 45 -14.56 -20.66 21.05
CA ASP A 45 -14.17 -20.96 22.43
C ASP A 45 -12.68 -20.86 22.80
N GLY A 46 -12.29 -19.67 23.27
CA GLY A 46 -11.64 -19.45 24.58
C GLY A 46 -10.39 -20.25 25.00
N SER A 47 -9.81 -21.12 24.17
CA SER A 47 -8.71 -22.00 24.54
C SER A 47 -7.81 -22.34 23.35
N LEU A 48 -7.29 -21.32 22.69
CA LEU A 48 -5.96 -21.44 22.08
C LEU A 48 -5.02 -20.54 22.87
N ARG A 49 -4.46 -21.13 23.92
CA ARG A 49 -3.15 -20.76 24.44
C ARG A 49 -2.16 -20.92 23.28
N MET A 50 -1.99 -19.89 22.47
CA MET A 50 -0.70 -19.70 21.80
C MET A 50 0.26 -19.28 22.88
N ASP A 51 0.93 -20.27 23.44
CA ASP A 51 2.13 -20.13 24.23
C ASP A 51 3.22 -19.62 23.29
N ASP A 52 3.27 -18.30 23.07
CA ASP A 52 4.50 -17.61 22.70
C ASP A 52 4.45 -16.16 23.22
N PRO A 53 5.28 -15.79 24.22
CA PRO A 53 5.38 -14.41 24.73
C PRO A 53 6.01 -13.42 23.72
N LYS A 54 6.31 -13.84 22.48
CA LYS A 54 6.85 -13.02 21.40
C LYS A 54 6.29 -13.41 20.03
N GLY A 55 4.97 -13.45 19.91
CA GLY A 55 4.32 -13.45 18.60
C GLY A 55 4.54 -12.11 17.90
N ASP A 56 5.72 -11.91 17.34
CA ASP A 56 6.15 -10.73 16.57
C ASP A 56 5.34 -10.63 15.28
N PHE A 57 4.05 -10.28 15.37
CA PHE A 57 3.40 -9.51 14.32
C PHE A 57 4.04 -8.14 14.33
N SER A 58 5.25 -8.05 13.78
CA SER A 58 5.94 -6.80 13.52
C SER A 58 5.16 -6.07 12.43
N THR A 59 4.06 -5.45 12.85
CA THR A 59 3.33 -4.50 12.04
C THR A 59 4.27 -3.33 11.78
N LEU A 60 4.09 -2.66 10.65
CA LEU A 60 4.81 -1.41 10.36
C LEU A 60 4.61 -0.38 11.49
N TYR A 61 3.55 -0.50 12.29
CA TYR A 61 3.36 0.25 13.53
C TYR A 61 4.41 -0.07 14.59
N GLN A 62 4.75 -1.34 14.82
CA GLN A 62 5.83 -1.72 15.75
C GLN A 62 7.19 -1.23 15.25
N MET A 63 7.42 -1.17 13.93
CA MET A 63 8.65 -0.58 13.37
C MET A 63 8.64 0.96 13.40
N ALA A 64 7.48 1.60 13.21
CA ALA A 64 7.31 3.06 13.25
C ALA A 64 7.22 3.61 14.68
N SER A 65 6.86 2.80 15.68
CA SER A 65 6.79 3.18 17.10
C SER A 65 8.12 3.04 17.83
N GLN A 66 9.07 2.25 17.30
CA GLN A 66 10.35 1.96 17.94
C GLN A 66 11.34 3.14 17.95
N SER A 67 11.09 4.20 17.18
CA SER A 67 11.89 5.42 17.25
C SER A 67 11.11 6.60 16.69
N SER A 68 10.67 7.50 17.57
CA SER A 68 10.05 8.78 17.21
C SER A 68 10.97 9.69 16.35
N ALA A 69 12.25 9.34 16.20
CA ALA A 69 13.23 10.12 15.45
C ALA A 69 13.33 9.73 13.96
N SER A 70 12.96 8.51 13.57
CA SER A 70 13.12 8.03 12.19
C SER A 70 11.76 7.75 11.55
N ARG A 71 11.42 8.55 10.53
CA ARG A 71 10.18 8.41 9.76
C ARG A 71 10.40 7.39 8.63
N TYR A 72 9.44 6.50 8.42
CA TYR A 72 9.55 5.49 7.36
C TYR A 72 9.30 6.13 6.00
N LYS A 73 10.12 5.79 5.00
CA LYS A 73 10.06 6.40 3.67
C LYS A 73 9.57 5.40 2.64
N LEU A 74 8.55 5.80 1.89
CA LEU A 74 8.04 5.10 0.72
C LEU A 74 8.41 5.90 -0.52
N ARG A 75 9.32 5.39 -1.34
CA ARG A 75 9.70 6.04 -2.60
C ARG A 75 8.90 5.47 -3.75
N VAL A 76 8.10 6.31 -4.40
CA VAL A 76 7.35 5.93 -5.60
C VAL A 76 8.31 5.76 -6.77
N ILE A 77 8.23 4.60 -7.41
CA ILE A 77 9.11 4.21 -8.51
C ILE A 77 8.36 4.04 -9.83
N LYS A 78 7.05 3.77 -9.79
CA LYS A 78 6.25 3.56 -11.00
C LYS A 78 4.76 3.83 -10.76
N ALA A 79 4.05 4.20 -11.83
CA ALA A 79 2.59 4.13 -11.88
C ALA A 79 2.17 2.81 -12.55
N LEU A 80 1.09 2.21 -12.05
CA LEU A 80 0.48 0.98 -12.56
C LEU A 80 -0.97 1.28 -12.95
N ASN A 81 -1.52 0.53 -13.92
CA ASN A 81 -2.96 0.53 -14.16
C ASN A 81 -3.67 -0.21 -13.02
N SER A 82 -4.85 0.26 -12.61
CA SER A 82 -5.69 -0.38 -11.59
C SER A 82 -6.03 -1.84 -11.90
N SER A 83 -6.17 -2.20 -13.17
CA SER A 83 -6.45 -3.58 -13.61
C SER A 83 -5.22 -4.49 -13.64
N GLY A 84 -4.01 -3.93 -13.54
CA GLY A 84 -2.75 -4.66 -13.76
C GLY A 84 -2.21 -5.40 -12.54
N ILE A 85 -2.95 -5.49 -11.44
CA ILE A 85 -2.48 -6.07 -10.18
C ILE A 85 -3.22 -7.36 -9.87
N CYS A 86 -2.45 -8.44 -9.71
CA CYS A 86 -2.97 -9.70 -9.20
C CYS A 86 -3.01 -9.65 -7.66
N GLU A 87 -4.20 -9.74 -7.08
CA GLU A 87 -4.37 -9.68 -5.62
C GLU A 87 -3.68 -10.82 -4.87
N SER A 88 -3.42 -11.96 -5.53
CA SER A 88 -2.67 -13.08 -4.96
C SER A 88 -1.20 -12.74 -4.64
N LEU A 89 -0.67 -11.67 -5.23
CA LEU A 89 0.68 -11.18 -4.94
C LEU A 89 0.70 -10.19 -3.77
N ILE A 90 -0.46 -9.85 -3.19
CA ILE A 90 -0.53 -9.01 -2.00
C ILE A 90 -0.40 -9.87 -0.75
N TYR A 91 0.41 -9.42 0.21
CA TYR A 91 0.59 -10.12 1.47
C TYR A 91 0.68 -9.16 2.66
N GLY A 92 0.59 -9.73 3.86
CA GLY A 92 0.64 -8.98 5.10
C GLY A 92 -0.59 -8.11 5.34
N LEU A 93 -0.51 -7.29 6.39
CA LEU A 93 -1.60 -6.40 6.78
C LEU A 93 -1.51 -5.07 6.02
N PRO A 94 -2.57 -4.66 5.29
CA PRO A 94 -2.60 -3.36 4.67
C PRO A 94 -2.81 -2.26 5.72
N PHE A 95 -2.38 -1.04 5.39
CA PHE A 95 -2.53 0.13 6.25
C PHE A 95 -2.97 1.34 5.44
N ILE A 96 -3.57 2.33 6.12
CA ILE A 96 -4.11 3.53 5.49
C ILE A 96 -3.17 4.70 5.79
N LEU A 97 -2.87 5.47 4.75
CA LEU A 97 -2.24 6.78 4.88
C LEU A 97 -3.30 7.86 4.76
N ARG A 98 -3.18 8.86 5.62
CA ARG A 98 -3.93 10.13 5.56
C ARG A 98 -2.93 11.29 5.65
N PRO A 99 -3.26 12.48 5.14
CA PRO A 99 -2.40 13.64 5.32
C PRO A 99 -2.17 13.86 6.82
N THR A 100 -0.94 14.19 7.19
CA THR A 100 -0.60 14.39 8.61
C THR A 100 -1.37 15.57 9.20
N SER A 101 -1.70 15.48 10.49
CA SER A 101 -2.22 16.59 11.30
C SER A 101 -1.20 17.02 12.37
N CYS A 102 0.10 16.80 12.11
CA CYS A 102 1.15 17.07 13.07
C CYS A 102 1.30 18.57 13.32
N TRP A 103 1.09 19.00 14.57
CA TRP A 103 1.23 20.41 15.00
C TRP A 103 2.65 20.95 14.92
N GLN A 104 3.66 20.09 14.74
CA GLN A 104 5.06 20.51 14.61
C GLN A 104 5.36 21.17 13.26
N LEU A 105 4.45 21.06 12.28
CA LEU A 105 4.52 21.76 11.02
C LEU A 105 3.89 23.14 11.17
N ASP A 106 4.39 24.12 10.41
CA ASP A 106 3.66 25.38 10.29
C ASP A 106 2.35 25.20 9.51
N TRP A 107 1.42 26.13 9.70
CA TRP A 107 0.08 26.03 9.12
C TRP A 107 0.09 26.02 7.59
N ASP A 108 0.99 26.79 6.97
CA ASP A 108 1.09 26.88 5.52
C ASP A 108 1.60 25.56 4.91
N GLU A 109 2.58 24.93 5.56
CA GLU A 109 3.11 23.62 5.20
C GLU A 109 2.05 22.52 5.39
N LEU A 110 1.29 22.56 6.49
CA LEU A 110 0.23 21.60 6.77
C LEU A 110 -0.87 21.66 5.70
N GLU A 111 -1.34 22.88 5.39
CA GLU A 111 -2.36 23.13 4.37
C GLU A 111 -1.86 22.71 2.98
N THR A 112 -0.63 23.10 2.62
CA THR A 112 -0.01 22.70 1.35
C THR A 112 0.09 21.18 1.24
N ASN A 113 0.53 20.50 2.30
CA ASN A 113 0.61 19.04 2.33
C ASN A 113 -0.77 18.38 2.15
N GLN A 114 -1.81 18.93 2.78
CA GLN A 114 -3.19 18.44 2.65
C GLN A 114 -3.72 18.62 1.23
N GLN A 115 -3.54 19.79 0.62
CA GLN A 115 -3.95 20.07 -0.75
C GLN A 115 -3.23 19.17 -1.75
N HIS A 116 -1.92 19.01 -1.57
CA HIS A 116 -1.11 18.12 -2.39
C HIS A 116 -1.52 16.65 -2.27
N PHE A 117 -1.77 16.16 -1.05
CA PHE A 117 -2.26 14.81 -0.83
C PHE A 117 -3.62 14.59 -1.53
N HIS A 118 -4.53 15.55 -1.39
CA HIS A 118 -5.83 15.51 -2.04
C HIS A 118 -5.71 15.50 -3.58
N ALA A 119 -4.86 16.37 -4.14
CA ALA A 119 -4.59 16.43 -5.57
C ALA A 119 -3.99 15.12 -6.10
N LEU A 120 -3.14 14.46 -5.32
CA LEU A 120 -2.60 13.14 -5.65
C LEU A 120 -3.72 12.09 -5.73
N CYS A 121 -4.55 11.95 -4.68
CA CYS A 121 -5.66 10.99 -4.66
C CYS A 121 -6.59 11.20 -5.87
N HIS A 122 -7.01 12.45 -6.10
CA HIS A 122 -7.88 12.80 -7.22
C HIS A 122 -7.24 12.45 -8.58
N SER A 123 -5.95 12.77 -8.76
CA SER A 123 -5.24 12.49 -10.02
C SER A 123 -5.09 11.00 -10.30
N LEU A 124 -4.84 10.19 -9.27
CA LEU A 124 -4.72 8.74 -9.40
C LEU A 124 -6.08 8.10 -9.74
N LEU A 125 -7.15 8.52 -9.06
CA LEU A 125 -8.51 8.05 -9.36
C LEU A 125 -8.92 8.38 -10.80
N LYS A 126 -8.74 9.64 -11.22
CA LYS A 126 -9.12 10.08 -12.57
C LYS A 126 -8.38 9.33 -13.68
N ARG A 127 -7.16 8.86 -13.41
CA ARG A 127 -6.34 8.12 -14.37
C ARG A 127 -6.46 6.60 -14.23
N GLU A 128 -7.22 6.12 -13.25
CA GLU A 128 -7.29 4.71 -12.87
C GLU A 128 -5.89 4.14 -12.58
N TRP A 129 -5.06 4.93 -11.88
CA TRP A 129 -3.67 4.60 -11.60
C TRP A 129 -3.46 4.22 -10.13
N LEU A 130 -2.53 3.29 -9.94
CA LEU A 130 -1.96 2.91 -8.66
C LEU A 130 -0.48 3.29 -8.66
N LEU A 131 0.14 3.40 -7.49
CA LEU A 131 1.57 3.66 -7.39
C LEU A 131 2.31 2.45 -6.83
N LEU A 132 3.40 2.08 -7.48
CA LEU A 132 4.39 1.15 -6.94
C LEU A 132 5.43 1.96 -6.20
N ALA A 133 5.64 1.64 -4.93
CA ALA A 133 6.63 2.25 -4.06
C ALA A 133 7.58 1.21 -3.48
N LYS A 134 8.81 1.64 -3.19
CA LYS A 134 9.82 0.88 -2.46
C LYS A 134 9.96 1.44 -1.06
N GLY A 135 9.99 0.58 -0.06
CA GLY A 135 10.32 0.96 1.31
C GLY A 135 11.82 1.21 1.47
N GLU A 136 12.19 2.33 2.07
CA GLU A 136 13.58 2.59 2.46
C GLU A 136 13.79 2.23 3.93
N PRO A 137 14.89 1.55 4.28
CA PRO A 137 15.19 1.21 5.66
C PRO A 137 15.44 2.47 6.50
N LEU A 138 14.98 2.43 7.76
CA LEU A 138 15.21 3.45 8.78
C LEU A 138 16.69 3.37 9.24
N SER A 139 17.61 3.89 8.43
CA SER A 139 19.05 4.09 8.74
C SER A 139 19.96 2.84 8.86
N GLY A 140 20.89 2.72 7.91
CA GLY A 140 22.34 2.77 8.18
C GLY A 140 23.06 1.66 8.96
N GLY A 141 22.43 0.55 9.32
CA GLY A 141 23.15 -0.59 9.92
C GLY A 141 24.01 -1.34 8.91
N HIS A 142 25.33 -1.37 9.09
CA HIS A 142 26.26 -2.22 8.37
C HIS A 142 26.00 -3.71 8.66
N SER A 143 24.91 -4.26 8.13
CA SER A 143 24.66 -5.70 8.08
C SER A 143 25.12 -6.20 6.71
N LEU A 144 26.03 -7.20 6.71
CA LEU A 144 26.51 -7.88 5.49
C LEU A 144 25.39 -8.58 4.68
N ARG A 145 24.16 -8.67 5.22
CA ARG A 145 22.98 -9.10 4.48
C ARG A 145 22.07 -7.91 4.28
N GLN A 146 22.03 -7.42 3.04
CA GLN A 146 21.06 -6.42 2.61
C GLN A 146 19.68 -7.10 2.64
N PRO A 147 18.74 -6.68 3.51
CA PRO A 147 17.40 -7.24 3.50
C PRO A 147 16.76 -7.05 2.13
N ALA A 148 15.95 -8.02 1.70
CA ALA A 148 15.21 -7.92 0.44
C ALA A 148 14.40 -6.61 0.44
N SER A 149 14.39 -5.92 -0.71
CA SER A 149 13.65 -4.67 -0.83
C SER A 149 12.15 -4.96 -0.71
N THR A 150 11.48 -4.30 0.23
CA THR A 150 10.02 -4.39 0.34
C THR A 150 9.36 -3.42 -0.63
N PHE A 151 8.39 -3.93 -1.40
CA PHE A 151 7.61 -3.14 -2.34
C PHE A 151 6.17 -3.05 -1.88
N TYR A 152 5.54 -1.92 -2.23
CA TYR A 152 4.19 -1.58 -1.84
C TYR A 152 3.42 -1.06 -3.03
N VAL A 153 2.16 -1.45 -3.11
CA VAL A 153 1.16 -0.83 -3.98
C VAL A 153 0.34 0.14 -3.14
N ILE A 154 0.22 1.35 -3.65
CA ILE A 154 -0.55 2.44 -3.05
C ILE A 154 -1.77 2.66 -3.93
N VAL A 155 -2.94 2.44 -3.33
CA VAL A 155 -4.24 2.52 -3.97
C VAL A 155 -4.98 3.76 -3.47
N PRO A 156 -5.43 4.65 -4.35
CA PRO A 156 -6.21 5.81 -3.93
C PRO A 156 -7.63 5.41 -3.51
N SER A 157 -8.20 6.13 -2.54
CA SER A 157 -9.63 6.03 -2.19
C SER A 157 -10.40 7.27 -2.64
N ARG A 158 -11.74 7.16 -2.72
CA ARG A 158 -12.63 8.31 -2.95
C ARG A 158 -12.64 9.32 -1.78
N SER A 159 -12.24 8.90 -0.58
CA SER A 159 -11.91 9.77 0.55
C SER A 159 -10.44 10.26 0.46
N PRO A 160 -10.01 11.29 1.21
CA PRO A 160 -8.62 11.78 1.19
C PRO A 160 -7.68 10.82 1.95
N THR A 161 -7.64 9.55 1.55
CA THR A 161 -6.77 8.51 2.08
C THR A 161 -6.12 7.69 0.97
N LEU A 162 -5.05 6.97 1.30
CA LEU A 162 -4.39 6.03 0.42
C LEU A 162 -4.26 4.69 1.14
N LEU A 163 -4.64 3.59 0.50
CA LEU A 163 -4.45 2.24 1.02
C LEU A 163 -3.10 1.70 0.54
N VAL A 164 -2.27 1.24 1.46
CA VAL A 164 -0.95 0.68 1.15
C VAL A 164 -0.96 -0.81 1.42
N LYS A 165 -0.56 -1.60 0.41
CA LYS A 165 -0.53 -3.05 0.40
C LYS A 165 0.89 -3.53 0.07
N ALA A 166 1.47 -4.44 0.84
CA ALA A 166 2.77 -5.02 0.50
C ALA A 166 2.64 -6.00 -0.67
N VAL A 167 3.63 -6.01 -1.56
CA VAL A 167 3.63 -6.85 -2.77
C VAL A 167 4.77 -7.84 -2.70
N ALA A 168 4.44 -9.11 -2.86
CA ALA A 168 5.40 -10.18 -2.89
C ALA A 168 6.11 -10.21 -4.24
N THR A 169 7.42 -10.14 -4.17
CA THR A 169 8.33 -10.22 -5.29
C THR A 169 8.65 -11.68 -5.61
N ARG A 170 9.30 -11.93 -6.76
CA ARG A 170 9.57 -13.29 -7.23
C ARG A 170 10.41 -14.11 -6.24
N GLU A 171 11.30 -13.47 -5.49
CA GLU A 171 12.12 -14.10 -4.45
C GLU A 171 11.33 -14.56 -3.21
N LEU A 172 10.11 -14.06 -3.03
CA LEU A 172 9.20 -14.48 -1.96
C LEU A 172 8.21 -15.57 -2.43
N MET A 173 8.18 -15.85 -3.73
CA MET A 173 7.21 -16.76 -4.33
C MET A 173 7.79 -18.16 -4.50
N LEU A 174 7.02 -19.17 -4.08
CA LEU A 174 7.33 -20.56 -4.41
C LEU A 174 7.03 -20.82 -5.89
N PRO A 175 7.81 -21.70 -6.56
CA PRO A 175 7.52 -22.11 -7.93
C PRO A 175 6.10 -22.69 -8.04
N SER A 176 5.29 -22.14 -8.93
CA SER A 176 3.93 -22.61 -9.21
C SER A 176 3.73 -22.75 -10.71
N PRO A 177 3.28 -23.93 -11.19
CA PRO A 177 2.93 -24.11 -12.59
C PRO A 177 1.54 -23.49 -12.84
N PHE A 178 1.49 -22.38 -13.56
CA PHE A 178 0.25 -21.84 -14.11
C PHE A 178 0.15 -22.27 -15.58
N PRO A 179 -0.82 -23.15 -15.94
CA PRO A 179 -1.03 -23.50 -17.33
C PRO A 179 -1.54 -22.27 -18.08
N LEU A 180 -0.97 -22.02 -19.26
CA LEU A 180 -1.52 -21.03 -20.18
C LEU A 180 -2.81 -21.62 -20.76
N LEU A 181 -3.94 -21.00 -20.43
CA LEU A 181 -5.23 -21.33 -21.03
C LEU A 181 -5.43 -20.52 -22.32
N PRO A 182 -6.26 -20.99 -23.26
CA PRO A 182 -6.71 -20.18 -24.39
C PRO A 182 -7.30 -18.85 -23.93
N GLU A 183 -7.10 -17.79 -24.71
CA GLU A 183 -7.56 -16.44 -24.38
C GLU A 183 -9.10 -16.35 -24.28
N ASP A 184 -9.80 -17.05 -25.18
CA ASP A 184 -11.26 -17.06 -25.23
C ASP A 184 -11.85 -18.46 -24.92
N PRO A 185 -12.88 -18.56 -24.07
CA PRO A 185 -13.62 -19.80 -23.86
C PRO A 185 -14.58 -20.07 -25.04
N PRO A 186 -15.10 -21.30 -25.18
CA PRO A 186 -16.10 -21.61 -26.19
C PRO A 186 -17.40 -20.81 -26.00
N ASP A 187 -17.94 -20.25 -27.08
CA ASP A 187 -19.15 -19.41 -27.10
C ASP A 187 -20.35 -20.00 -26.35
N ASP A 188 -20.59 -21.31 -26.49
CA ASP A 188 -21.73 -21.96 -25.84
C ASP A 188 -21.58 -21.99 -24.32
N SER A 189 -20.35 -22.21 -23.83
CA SER A 189 -20.06 -22.17 -22.39
C SER A 189 -20.18 -20.74 -21.85
N LEU A 190 -19.69 -19.76 -22.62
CA LEU A 190 -19.77 -18.35 -22.29
C LEU A 190 -21.23 -17.91 -22.14
N LYS A 191 -22.10 -18.21 -23.11
CA LYS A 191 -23.54 -17.86 -23.07
C LYS A 191 -24.28 -18.48 -21.88
N ILE A 192 -23.98 -19.73 -21.53
CA ILE A 192 -24.59 -20.39 -20.38
C ILE A 192 -24.23 -19.65 -19.11
N VAL A 193 -22.93 -19.36 -18.92
CA VAL A 193 -22.45 -18.67 -17.73
C VAL A 193 -22.98 -17.24 -17.64
N GLU A 194 -22.98 -16.47 -18.74
CA GLU A 194 -23.57 -15.13 -18.78
C GLU A 194 -25.04 -15.14 -18.36
N SER A 195 -25.84 -16.09 -18.86
CA SER A 195 -27.26 -16.18 -18.51
C SER A 195 -27.50 -16.47 -17.01
N LEU A 196 -26.58 -17.20 -16.38
CA LEU A 196 -26.61 -17.46 -14.94
C LEU A 196 -26.18 -16.21 -14.16
N LEU A 197 -25.16 -15.49 -14.62
CA LEU A 197 -24.69 -14.26 -13.97
C LEU A 197 -25.73 -13.14 -14.05
N ASP A 198 -26.45 -13.03 -15.17
CA ASP A 198 -27.53 -12.04 -15.37
C ASP A 198 -28.71 -12.25 -14.40
N SER A 199 -28.87 -13.46 -13.86
CA SER A 199 -29.88 -13.76 -12.84
C SER A 199 -29.49 -13.31 -11.43
N LEU A 200 -28.24 -12.89 -11.22
CA LEU A 200 -27.75 -12.44 -9.92
C LEU A 200 -28.10 -10.97 -9.68
N GLU A 201 -28.58 -10.68 -8.47
CA GLU A 201 -28.83 -9.30 -8.06
C GLU A 201 -27.50 -8.57 -7.81
N LEU A 202 -27.32 -7.41 -8.46
CA LEU A 202 -26.19 -6.53 -8.20
C LEU A 202 -26.55 -5.53 -7.10
N GLU A 203 -25.75 -5.48 -6.04
CA GLU A 203 -25.89 -4.42 -5.04
C GLU A 203 -25.57 -3.05 -5.66
N PRO A 204 -26.41 -2.02 -5.42
CA PRO A 204 -26.14 -0.68 -5.91
C PRO A 204 -24.89 -0.08 -5.24
N SER A 205 -23.98 0.44 -6.06
CA SER A 205 -22.69 1.04 -5.67
C SER A 205 -22.81 2.47 -5.13
#